data_AF-A0A835WD74-F1
#
_entry.id   AF-A0A835WD74-F1
#
_cell.length_a   1.000
_cell.length_b   1.000
_cell.length_c   1.000
_cell.angle_alpha   90.00
_cell.angle_beta   90.00
_cell.angle_gamma   90.00
#
_symmetry.space_group_name_H-M   'P 1'
#
loop_
_entity.id
_entity.type
_entity.pdbx_description
1 polymer ?
#
loop_
_entity_poly.entity_id
_entity_poly.type
_entity_poly.pdbx_seq_one_letter_code
_entity_poly.pdbx_strand_id
1 'polypeptide(L)'
;MAWWGRLAIEVWTAMQADLRAAMGIRPLNRPKYLSAHRWGSAFTTTPLGVPAVWEADGRWAAAGDFCNGAGVEHALTSGAAAAEAVAGMLGLPGIAGGGGGGSSGGGGGGGAAKR
;
A
#
# COMPACT_ATOMS: atom_id res chain seq x y z
N MET A 1 -29.08 1.65 -13.24
CA MET A 1 -28.36 0.35 -13.41
C MET A 1 -27.38 0.31 -14.60
N ALA A 2 -26.83 1.42 -15.14
CA ALA A 2 -26.07 1.38 -16.41
C ALA A 2 -24.73 2.16 -16.43
N TRP A 3 -24.03 2.23 -15.30
CA TRP A 3 -22.72 2.92 -15.23
C TRP A 3 -21.53 1.94 -15.34
N TRP A 4 -21.60 0.76 -14.70
CA TRP A 4 -20.49 -0.20 -14.63
C TRP A 4 -20.15 -0.93 -15.95
N GLY A 5 -21.13 -1.20 -16.81
CA GLY A 5 -20.90 -1.91 -18.07
C GLY A 5 -20.13 -1.09 -19.12
N ARG A 6 -20.20 0.24 -19.06
CA ARG A 6 -19.48 1.14 -19.98
C ARG A 6 -17.99 1.21 -19.66
N LEU A 7 -17.63 1.26 -18.38
CA LEU A 7 -16.24 1.35 -17.94
C LEU A 7 -15.37 0.23 -18.52
N ALA A 8 -15.85 -1.02 -18.45
CA ALA A 8 -15.06 -2.15 -18.95
C ALA A 8 -14.86 -2.13 -20.48
N ILE A 9 -15.84 -1.61 -21.23
CA ILE A 9 -15.75 -1.48 -22.70
C ILE A 9 -14.80 -0.34 -23.07
N GLU A 10 -14.90 0.79 -22.38
CA GLU A 10 -14.04 1.96 -22.59
C GLU A 10 -12.57 1.63 -22.29
N VAL A 11 -12.30 1.03 -21.13
CA VAL A 11 -10.96 0.58 -20.73
C VAL A 11 -10.41 -0.46 -21.72
N TRP A 12 -11.22 -1.45 -22.12
CA TRP A 12 -10.81 -2.43 -23.13
C TRP A 12 -10.42 -1.78 -24.46
N THR A 13 -11.23 -0.82 -24.94
CA THR A 13 -11.01 -0.17 -26.24
C THR A 13 -9.69 0.58 -26.25
N ALA A 14 -9.40 1.34 -25.18
CA ALA A 14 -8.13 2.04 -25.02
C ALA A 14 -6.95 1.06 -24.90
N MET A 15 -7.01 0.11 -23.97
CA MET A 15 -5.90 -0.84 -23.73
C MET A 15 -5.58 -1.72 -24.93
N GLN A 16 -6.59 -2.13 -25.71
CA GLN A 16 -6.36 -2.88 -26.95
C GLN A 16 -5.59 -2.04 -27.96
N ALA A 17 -5.94 -0.77 -28.13
CA ALA A 17 -5.25 0.11 -29.08
C ALA A 17 -3.76 0.24 -28.73
N ASP A 18 -3.46 0.49 -27.45
CA ASP A 18 -2.09 0.62 -26.94
C ASP A 18 -1.29 -0.68 -27.08
N LEU A 19 -1.90 -1.81 -26.70
CA LEU A 19 -1.25 -3.13 -26.80
C LEU A 19 -0.91 -3.48 -28.26
N ARG A 20 -1.80 -3.16 -29.20
CA ARG A 20 -1.56 -3.37 -30.63
C ARG A 20 -0.40 -2.53 -31.14
N ALA A 21 -0.35 -1.26 -30.74
CA ALA A 21 0.74 -0.36 -31.10
C ALA A 21 2.08 -0.85 -30.53
N ALA A 22 2.10 -1.27 -29.27
CA ALA A 22 3.31 -1.75 -28.60
C ALA A 22 3.83 -3.09 -29.15
N MET A 23 2.95 -4.01 -29.51
CA MET A 23 3.34 -5.36 -29.94
C MET A 23 3.29 -5.59 -31.46
N GLY A 24 2.85 -4.61 -32.26
CA GLY A 24 2.74 -4.74 -33.72
C GLY A 24 1.73 -5.80 -34.17
N ILE A 25 0.68 -6.06 -33.37
CA ILE A 25 -0.29 -7.12 -33.63
C ILE A 25 -1.57 -6.62 -34.30
N ARG A 26 -2.25 -7.53 -34.99
CA ARG A 26 -3.57 -7.32 -35.60
C ARG A 26 -4.65 -7.02 -34.53
N PRO A 27 -5.79 -6.42 -34.92
CA PRO A 27 -6.92 -6.19 -34.01
C PRO A 27 -7.29 -7.45 -33.20
N LEU A 28 -7.40 -7.29 -31.89
CA LEU A 28 -7.83 -8.40 -31.03
C LEU A 28 -9.34 -8.58 -31.15
N ASN A 29 -9.77 -9.83 -31.23
CA ASN A 29 -11.19 -10.17 -31.16
C ASN A 29 -11.79 -9.67 -29.85
N ARG A 30 -13.09 -9.34 -29.88
CA ARG A 30 -13.80 -8.94 -28.67
C ARG A 30 -13.78 -10.08 -27.63
N PRO A 31 -13.38 -9.84 -26.37
CA PRO A 31 -13.37 -10.85 -25.33
C PRO A 31 -14.80 -11.34 -25.02
N LYS A 32 -14.93 -12.63 -24.70
CA LYS A 32 -16.21 -13.23 -24.29
C LYS A 32 -16.72 -12.67 -22.95
N TYR A 33 -15.80 -12.15 -22.13
CA TYR A 33 -16.08 -11.56 -20.83
C TYR A 33 -15.19 -10.33 -20.62
N LEU A 34 -15.77 -9.26 -20.06
CA LEU A 34 -15.08 -8.01 -19.75
C LEU A 34 -15.50 -7.54 -18.35
N SER A 35 -14.51 -7.19 -17.55
CA SER A 35 -14.69 -6.55 -16.24
C SER A 35 -13.56 -5.57 -16.04
N ALA A 36 -13.87 -4.42 -15.43
CA ALA A 36 -12.88 -3.42 -15.05
C ALA A 36 -13.21 -2.90 -13.66
N HIS A 37 -12.17 -2.67 -12.87
CA HIS A 37 -12.28 -2.09 -11.54
C HIS A 37 -11.39 -0.85 -11.47
N ARG A 38 -11.89 0.22 -10.85
CA ARG A 38 -11.13 1.44 -10.63
C ARG A 38 -10.75 1.57 -9.16
N TRP A 39 -9.46 1.46 -8.89
CA TRP A 39 -8.88 1.66 -7.57
C TRP A 39 -8.53 3.16 -7.41
N GLY A 40 -9.26 3.87 -6.55
CA GLY A 40 -9.07 5.32 -6.34
C GLY A 40 -7.73 5.69 -5.68
N SER A 41 -7.14 4.75 -4.93
CA SER A 41 -5.85 4.90 -4.24
C SER A 41 -5.08 3.59 -4.36
N ALA A 42 -4.73 3.23 -5.59
CA ALA A 42 -4.14 1.92 -5.90
C ALA A 42 -2.72 1.74 -5.37
N PHE A 43 -1.92 2.81 -5.41
CA PHE A 43 -0.50 2.78 -5.09
C PHE A 43 -0.10 4.00 -4.28
N THR A 44 0.80 3.79 -3.32
CA THR A 44 1.41 4.86 -2.54
C THR A 44 2.37 5.67 -3.41
N THR A 45 2.12 6.98 -3.54
CA THR A 45 3.03 7.90 -4.26
C THR A 45 4.20 8.37 -3.39
N THR A 46 3.94 8.60 -2.10
CA THR A 46 4.96 9.09 -1.15
C THR A 46 4.82 8.29 0.14
N PRO A 47 5.72 7.32 0.40
CA PRO A 47 5.71 6.55 1.62
C PRO A 47 6.00 7.41 2.85
N LEU A 48 5.53 6.98 4.01
CA LEU A 48 5.81 7.68 5.28
C LEU A 48 7.28 7.59 5.70
N GLY A 49 8.03 6.61 5.19
CA GLY A 49 9.44 6.42 5.49
C GLY A 49 9.70 5.81 6.88
N VAL A 50 8.70 5.14 7.45
CA VAL A 50 8.78 4.47 8.76
C VAL A 50 8.31 3.02 8.64
N PRO A 51 8.82 2.09 9.47
CA PRO A 51 8.40 0.68 9.41
C PRO A 51 6.90 0.47 9.65
N ALA A 52 6.35 1.16 10.65
CA ALA A 52 4.93 1.21 10.97
C ALA A 52 4.67 2.48 11.80
N VAL A 53 3.42 2.93 11.84
CA VAL A 53 2.99 4.02 12.74
C VAL A 53 2.36 3.38 13.96
N TRP A 54 2.73 3.80 15.16
CA TRP A 54 2.16 3.25 16.39
C TRP A 54 2.25 4.25 17.53
N GLU A 55 1.38 4.06 18.53
CA GLU A 55 1.34 4.88 19.73
C GLU A 55 0.97 4.01 20.93
N ALA A 56 1.77 4.07 22.00
CA ALA A 56 1.73 3.12 23.10
C ALA A 56 0.60 3.38 24.10
N ASP A 57 0.34 4.64 24.45
CA ASP A 57 -0.64 5.00 25.47
C ASP A 57 -2.06 4.71 24.96
N GLY A 58 -2.30 5.02 23.69
CA GLY A 58 -3.53 4.73 22.94
C GLY A 58 -3.61 3.32 22.38
N ARG A 59 -2.56 2.50 22.52
CA ARG A 59 -2.50 1.08 22.15
C ARG A 59 -2.98 0.78 20.73
N TRP A 60 -2.45 1.51 19.75
CA TRP A 60 -2.78 1.26 18.35
C TRP A 60 -1.53 1.26 17.47
N ALA A 61 -1.62 0.53 16.36
CA ALA A 61 -0.64 0.53 15.29
C ALA A 61 -1.37 0.55 13.94
N ALA A 62 -0.78 1.25 12.97
CA ALA A 62 -1.18 1.25 11.57
C ALA A 62 0.01 0.80 10.72
N ALA A 63 -0.26 -0.15 9.83
CA ALA A 63 0.70 -0.71 8.91
C ALA A 63 0.08 -0.87 7.52
N GLY A 64 0.95 -0.89 6.51
CA GLY A 64 0.59 -1.08 5.12
C GLY A 64 1.77 -0.82 4.21
N ASP A 65 1.59 -1.02 2.91
CA ASP A 65 2.59 -0.65 1.91
C ASP A 65 2.96 0.83 2.08
N PHE A 66 1.97 1.69 2.32
CA PHE A 66 2.11 3.14 2.49
C PHE A 66 3.18 3.60 3.50
N CYS A 67 3.61 2.72 4.41
CA CYS A 67 4.70 2.98 5.34
C CYS A 67 6.07 3.08 4.63
N ASN A 68 6.38 2.15 3.73
CA ASN A 68 7.71 2.01 3.12
C ASN A 68 7.75 1.98 1.58
N GLY A 69 6.60 1.80 0.89
CA GLY A 69 6.55 1.70 -0.57
C GLY A 69 5.16 1.39 -1.12
N ALA A 70 5.08 0.85 -2.33
CA ALA A 70 3.79 0.50 -2.98
C ALA A 70 3.67 -1.00 -3.30
N GLY A 71 4.57 -1.81 -2.76
CA GLY A 71 4.70 -3.24 -3.02
C GLY A 71 4.15 -4.10 -1.89
N VAL A 72 3.88 -5.37 -2.20
CA VAL A 72 3.37 -6.35 -1.24
C VAL A 72 4.40 -6.61 -0.13
N GLU A 73 5.69 -6.59 -0.47
CA GLU A 73 6.80 -6.77 0.45
C GLU A 73 6.86 -5.65 1.49
N HIS A 74 6.53 -4.42 1.08
CA HIS A 74 6.43 -3.28 2.00
C HIS A 74 5.26 -3.42 2.97
N ALA A 75 4.10 -3.90 2.48
CA ALA A 75 2.98 -4.20 3.36
C ALA A 75 3.31 -5.32 4.36
N LEU A 76 3.97 -6.38 3.91
CA LEU A 76 4.38 -7.51 4.75
C LEU A 76 5.34 -7.06 5.86
N THR A 77 6.42 -6.37 5.48
CA THR A 77 7.43 -5.88 6.43
C THR A 77 6.85 -4.86 7.41
N SER A 78 5.96 -3.97 6.93
CA SER A 78 5.26 -3.02 7.80
C SER A 78 4.32 -3.72 8.79
N GLY A 79 3.60 -4.75 8.34
CA GLY A 79 2.74 -5.56 9.21
C GLY A 79 3.53 -6.26 10.32
N ALA A 80 4.70 -6.82 10.00
CA ALA A 80 5.58 -7.41 11.00
C ALA A 80 6.06 -6.37 12.03
N ALA A 81 6.47 -5.18 11.58
CA ALA A 81 6.90 -4.10 12.47
C ALA A 81 5.77 -3.62 13.41
N ALA A 82 4.54 -3.50 12.90
CA ALA A 82 3.38 -3.16 13.74
C ALA A 82 3.07 -4.26 14.75
N ALA A 83 3.19 -5.54 14.37
CA ALA A 83 2.94 -6.66 15.27
C ALA A 83 3.97 -6.69 16.42
N GLU A 84 5.24 -6.40 16.16
CA GLU A 84 6.26 -6.24 17.21
C GLU A 84 5.93 -5.07 18.16
N ALA A 85 5.49 -3.93 17.60
CA ALA A 85 5.07 -2.78 18.42
C ALA A 85 3.89 -3.15 19.34
N VAL A 86 2.88 -3.83 18.80
CA VAL A 86 1.71 -4.30 19.57
C VAL A 86 2.13 -5.32 20.63
N ALA A 87 3.02 -6.26 20.32
CA ALA A 87 3.55 -7.21 21.30
C ALA A 87 4.23 -6.47 22.47
N GLY A 88 5.05 -5.47 22.17
CA GLY A 88 5.68 -4.59 23.16
C GLY A 88 4.67 -3.86 24.05
N MET A 89 3.61 -3.28 23.48
CA MET A 89 2.55 -2.62 24.23
C MET A 89 1.78 -3.57 25.17
N LEU A 90 1.66 -4.83 24.79
CA LEU A 90 0.99 -5.87 25.57
C LEU A 90 1.91 -6.56 26.59
N GLY A 91 3.20 -6.24 26.59
CA GLY A 91 4.20 -6.93 27.42
C GLY A 91 4.41 -8.39 27.00
N LEU A 92 4.06 -8.74 25.77
CA LEU A 92 4.29 -10.07 25.20
C LEU A 92 5.76 -10.18 24.74
N PRO A 93 6.35 -11.39 24.79
CA PRO A 93 7.65 -11.60 24.16
C PRO A 93 7.56 -11.25 22.66
N GLY A 94 8.56 -10.54 22.15
CA GLY A 94 8.63 -10.18 20.73
C GLY A 94 8.57 -11.43 19.85
N ILE A 95 7.98 -11.28 18.67
CA ILE A 95 7.72 -12.38 17.72
C ILE A 95 8.98 -12.79 16.94
N ALA A 96 10.16 -12.42 17.45
CA ALA A 96 11.46 -12.47 16.80
C ALA A 96 11.69 -13.74 15.98
N GLY A 97 11.36 -13.62 14.70
CA GLY A 97 11.55 -14.62 13.65
C GLY A 97 12.02 -13.93 12.38
N GLY A 98 13.29 -13.49 12.37
CA GLY A 98 14.07 -13.22 11.16
C GLY A 98 14.07 -11.78 10.62
N GLY A 99 15.17 -11.06 10.85
CA GLY A 99 15.59 -9.92 10.02
C GLY A 99 15.74 -8.61 10.79
N GLY A 100 16.96 -8.32 11.25
CA GLY A 100 17.28 -7.11 12.01
C GLY A 100 17.23 -5.81 11.18
N GLY A 101 17.00 -4.70 11.87
CA GLY A 101 17.09 -3.36 11.27
C GLY A 101 16.56 -2.23 12.15
N GLY A 102 17.30 -1.90 13.23
CA GLY A 102 17.40 -0.57 13.84
C GLY A 102 16.12 0.23 14.15
N SER A 103 15.66 0.17 15.40
CA SER A 103 14.77 1.21 15.95
C SER A 103 15.60 2.44 16.35
N SER A 104 15.52 3.54 15.61
CA SER A 104 15.84 4.85 16.16
C SER A 104 14.57 5.46 16.75
N GLY A 105 14.45 5.42 18.08
CA GLY A 105 13.40 6.12 18.80
C GLY A 105 13.51 7.63 18.58
N GLY A 106 12.52 8.21 17.94
CA GLY A 106 12.36 9.66 17.79
C GLY A 106 11.42 10.21 18.85
N GLY A 107 11.89 10.28 20.10
CA GLY A 107 11.24 11.08 21.14
C GLY A 107 11.56 12.56 20.90
N GLY A 108 10.64 13.29 20.26
CA GLY A 108 10.77 14.73 20.01
C GLY A 108 9.81 15.55 20.87
N GLY A 109 10.21 15.85 22.10
CA GLY A 109 9.53 16.81 22.96
C GLY A 109 10.08 18.23 22.82
N GLY A 110 9.17 19.20 22.66
CA GLY A 110 9.34 20.58 23.14
C GLY A 110 9.81 21.64 22.13
N GLY A 111 9.02 22.71 21.98
CA GLY A 111 9.53 23.99 21.48
C GLY A 111 8.48 24.87 20.80
N ALA A 112 7.80 25.71 21.58
CA ALA A 112 6.99 26.81 21.08
C ALA A 112 7.81 27.76 20.21
N ALA A 113 7.25 28.18 19.06
CA ALA A 113 7.66 29.41 18.39
C ALA A 113 6.45 30.05 17.72
N LYS A 114 5.93 31.11 18.37
CA LYS A 114 5.17 32.17 17.71
C LYS A 114 6.03 32.75 16.58
N ARG A 115 5.49 32.86 15.38
CA ARG A 115 5.63 34.02 14.49
C ARG A 115 4.33 34.18 13.71
#